data_AF-A0A7T8GSK2-F1
#
_entry.id   AF-A0A7T8GSK2-F1
#
_cell.length_a   1.000
_cell.length_b   1.000
_cell.length_c   1.000
_cell.angle_alpha   90.00
_cell.angle_beta   90.00
_cell.angle_gamma   90.00
#
_symmetry.space_group_name_H-M   'P 1'
#
loop_
_entity.id
_entity.type
_entity.pdbx_description
1 polymer ?
#
loop_
_entity_poly.entity_id
_entity_poly.type
_entity_poly.pdbx_seq_one_letter_code
_entity_poly.pdbx_strand_id
1 'polypeptide(L)'
;FSCDIGSNVEGGYYADPGAECQAFHICLTTYSFLCPNGTLFNQQYFICDWWFNFDCSTAEGLYSINDEIAAEREAATQALLASSSNNQNS
;
A
#
# COMPACT_ATOMS: atom_id res chain seq x y z
N PHE A 1 10.30 10.41 -0.64
CA PHE A 1 9.27 9.74 0.17
C PHE A 1 9.88 9.19 1.46
N SER A 2 9.26 9.39 2.63
CA SER A 2 9.69 8.81 3.92
C SER A 2 8.49 8.13 4.60
N CYS A 3 8.73 6.98 5.22
CA CYS A 3 7.74 6.29 6.05
C CYS A 3 7.93 6.64 7.50
N ASP A 4 7.36 7.76 7.91
CA ASP A 4 7.37 8.17 9.31
C ASP A 4 6.11 7.61 10.00
N ILE A 5 6.27 7.15 11.24
CA ILE A 5 5.16 6.63 12.04
C ILE A 5 4.13 7.74 12.23
N GLY A 6 2.90 7.51 11.76
CA GLY A 6 1.77 8.43 11.87
C GLY A 6 1.55 9.36 10.68
N SER A 7 2.44 9.37 9.68
CA SER A 7 2.21 10.07 8.40
C SER A 7 1.73 9.14 7.30
N ASN A 8 2.23 7.90 7.28
CA ASN A 8 1.88 6.88 6.31
C ASN A 8 1.44 5.60 7.01
N VAL A 9 0.45 4.93 6.44
CA VAL A 9 -0.02 3.60 6.84
C VAL A 9 1.09 2.56 6.67
N GLU A 10 1.40 1.86 7.76
CA GLU A 10 2.29 0.70 7.74
C GLU A 10 1.76 -0.36 6.76
N GLY A 11 2.62 -0.96 5.95
CA GLY A 11 2.27 -1.87 4.86
C GLY A 11 1.58 -1.21 3.66
N GLY A 12 1.31 0.11 3.70
CA GLY A 12 0.68 0.83 2.60
C GLY A 12 1.60 1.00 1.39
N TYR A 13 0.99 1.21 0.23
CA TYR A 13 1.60 1.42 -1.06
C TYR A 13 1.36 2.86 -1.53
N TYR A 14 2.40 3.51 -2.05
CA TYR A 14 2.37 4.93 -2.40
C TYR A 14 3.01 5.13 -3.77
N ALA A 15 2.22 5.51 -4.76
CA ALA A 15 2.71 6.06 -6.03
C ALA A 15 3.69 7.21 -5.76
N ASP A 16 4.71 7.37 -6.60
CA ASP A 16 5.63 8.50 -6.54
C ASP A 16 5.36 9.50 -7.69
N PRO A 17 4.60 10.58 -7.46
CA PRO A 17 4.41 11.63 -8.45
C PRO A 17 5.71 12.31 -8.90
N GLY A 18 6.75 12.33 -8.04
CA GLY A 18 8.06 12.87 -8.38
C GLY A 18 8.81 12.03 -9.43
N ALA A 19 8.43 10.76 -9.57
CA ALA A 19 8.88 9.85 -10.62
C ALA A 19 7.78 9.53 -11.63
N GLU A 20 6.80 10.44 -11.80
CA GLU A 20 5.66 10.29 -12.72
C GLU A 20 4.86 8.99 -12.50
N CYS A 21 4.81 8.49 -11.26
CA CYS A 21 4.21 7.21 -10.87
C CYS A 21 4.84 5.98 -11.52
N GLN A 22 6.00 6.11 -12.20
CA GLN A 22 6.78 4.97 -12.67
C GLN A 22 7.41 4.20 -11.49
N ALA A 23 7.64 4.89 -10.37
CA ALA A 23 8.04 4.30 -9.11
C ALA A 23 6.88 4.29 -8.11
N PHE A 24 6.93 3.35 -7.17
CA PHE A 24 6.08 3.33 -5.99
C PHE A 24 6.85 2.83 -4.77
N HIS A 25 6.30 3.11 -3.59
CA HIS A 25 6.92 2.79 -2.31
C HIS A 25 6.01 1.94 -1.42
N ILE A 26 6.58 1.01 -0.67
CA ILE A 26 5.89 0.22 0.36
C ILE A 26 6.39 0.64 1.74
N CYS A 27 5.45 0.85 2.67
CA CYS A 27 5.72 1.49 3.94
C CYS A 27 5.84 0.51 5.12
N LEU A 28 6.95 -0.23 5.19
CA LEU A 28 7.33 -1.04 6.36
C LEU A 28 8.72 -0.60 6.84
N THR A 29 9.70 -0.92 6.00
CA THR A 29 11.01 -0.30 5.90
C THR A 29 11.02 0.26 4.49
N THR A 30 10.90 1.57 4.27
CA THR A 30 10.62 2.16 2.94
C THR A 30 11.31 1.40 1.80
N TYR A 31 10.53 0.62 1.05
CA TYR A 31 11.02 -0.11 -0.13
C TYR A 31 10.49 0.60 -1.37
N SER A 32 11.36 0.79 -2.36
CA SER A 32 10.99 1.45 -3.61
C SER A 32 11.08 0.46 -4.75
N PHE A 33 10.09 0.48 -5.64
CA PHE A 33 9.99 -0.41 -6.78
C PHE A 33 9.69 0.40 -8.04
N LEU A 34 10.09 -0.14 -9.18
CA LEU A 34 9.76 0.41 -10.49
C LEU A 34 8.72 -0.49 -11.15
N CYS A 35 7.69 0.13 -11.70
CA CYS A 35 6.81 -0.52 -12.64
C CYS A 35 7.57 -0.84 -13.96
N PRO A 36 7.16 -1.87 -14.72
CA PRO A 36 7.69 -2.11 -16.05
C PRO A 36 7.54 -0.91 -17.00
N ASN A 37 8.38 -0.86 -18.03
CA ASN A 37 8.33 0.19 -19.04
C ASN A 37 6.92 0.31 -19.67
N GLY A 38 6.38 1.53 -19.70
CA GLY A 38 5.05 1.82 -20.25
C GLY A 38 3.90 1.58 -19.27
N THR A 39 4.18 1.33 -18.00
CA THR A 39 3.16 1.20 -16.96
C THR A 39 3.44 2.13 -15.79
N LEU A 40 2.38 2.63 -15.18
CA LEU A 40 2.40 3.49 -13.99
C LEU A 40 1.75 2.76 -12.83
N PHE A 41 2.20 3.06 -11.61
CA PHE A 41 1.55 2.54 -10.42
C PHE A 41 0.20 3.22 -10.24
N ASN A 42 -0.87 2.44 -10.44
CA ASN A 42 -2.24 2.86 -10.24
C ASN A 42 -2.58 2.75 -8.75
N GLN A 43 -2.58 3.90 -8.07
CA GLN A 43 -2.83 3.99 -6.63
C GLN A 43 -4.20 3.42 -6.22
N GLN A 44 -5.21 3.50 -7.09
CA GLN A 44 -6.58 3.03 -6.80
C GLN A 44 -6.65 1.50 -6.67
N TYR A 45 -5.79 0.77 -7.38
CA TYR A 45 -5.83 -0.69 -7.49
C TYR A 45 -4.56 -1.37 -6.97
N PHE A 46 -3.56 -0.60 -6.55
CA PHE A 46 -2.27 -1.09 -6.09
C PHE A 46 -1.54 -2.00 -7.10
N ILE A 47 -1.64 -1.68 -8.40
CA ILE A 47 -1.00 -2.43 -9.49
C ILE A 47 -0.24 -1.49 -10.43
N CYS A 48 0.72 -2.04 -11.19
CA CYS A 48 1.23 -1.35 -12.37
C CYS A 48 0.26 -1.56 -13.54
N ASP A 49 -0.34 -0.48 -14.02
CA ASP A 49 -1.28 -0.47 -15.14
C ASP A 49 -0.72 0.37 -16.28
N TRP A 50 -1.26 0.23 -17.48
CA TRP A 50 -0.83 1.03 -18.63
C TRP A 50 -0.96 2.52 -18.35
N TRP A 51 0.02 3.30 -18.80
CA TRP A 51 0.10 4.74 -18.51
C TRP A 51 -1.13 5.56 -18.92
N PHE A 52 -1.94 5.07 -19.86
CA PHE A 52 -3.17 5.74 -20.29
C PHE A 52 -4.41 5.36 -19.44
N ASN A 53 -4.31 4.36 -18.57
CA ASN A 53 -5.40 3.93 -17.67
C ASN A 53 -5.39 4.66 -16.34
N PHE A 54 -4.32 5.41 -16.02
CA PHE A 54 -4.16 6.08 -14.73
C PHE A 54 -3.60 7.48 -14.88
N ASP A 55 -4.25 8.46 -14.26
CA ASP A 55 -3.76 9.82 -14.14
C ASP A 55 -2.95 9.97 -12.85
N CYS A 56 -1.61 9.98 -12.99
CA CYS A 56 -0.69 10.10 -11.86
C CYS A 56 -0.93 11.35 -11.01
N SER A 57 -1.49 12.43 -11.56
CA SER A 57 -1.77 13.65 -10.78
C SER A 57 -2.83 13.43 -9.69
N THR A 58 -3.62 12.37 -9.81
CA THR A 58 -4.66 12.00 -8.83
C THR A 58 -4.13 11.11 -7.70
N ALA A 59 -2.89 10.63 -7.81
CA ALA A 59 -2.36 9.57 -6.95
C ALA A 59 -2.36 9.94 -5.46
N GLU A 60 -1.88 11.13 -5.08
CA GLU A 60 -1.84 11.54 -3.65
C GLU A 60 -3.24 11.60 -3.03
N GLY A 61 -4.24 11.98 -3.81
CA GLY A 61 -5.65 12.01 -3.37
C GLY A 61 -6.23 10.61 -3.08
N LEU A 62 -5.55 9.55 -3.52
CA LEU A 62 -5.95 8.16 -3.35
C LEU A 62 -5.14 7.45 -2.26
N TYR A 63 -4.19 8.14 -1.58
CA TYR A 63 -3.38 7.52 -0.52
C TYR A 63 -4.19 7.01 0.67
N SER A 64 -5.38 7.57 0.92
CA SER A 64 -6.27 7.10 1.99
C SER A 64 -6.80 5.68 1.78
N ILE A 65 -6.74 5.13 0.55
CA ILE A 65 -7.13 3.73 0.29
C ILE A 65 -6.20 2.76 1.05
N ASN A 66 -4.98 3.18 1.41
CA ASN A 66 -4.10 2.39 2.26
C ASN A 66 -4.69 2.09 3.64
N ASP A 67 -5.66 2.87 4.13
CA ASP A 67 -6.33 2.60 5.40
C ASP A 67 -7.05 1.24 5.39
N GLU A 68 -7.50 0.78 4.21
CA GLU A 68 -8.08 -0.56 4.05
C GLU A 68 -7.05 -1.66 4.31
N ILE A 69 -5.79 -1.47 3.89
CA ILE A 69 -4.68 -2.40 4.17
C ILE A 69 -4.41 -2.47 5.68
N ALA A 70 -4.51 -1.35 6.40
CA ALA A 70 -4.39 -1.35 7.85
C ALA A 70 -5.52 -2.15 8.51
N ALA A 71 -6.77 -1.91 8.10
CA ALA A 71 -7.94 -2.62 8.61
C ALA A 71 -7.86 -4.13 8.35
N GLU A 72 -7.43 -4.54 7.15
CA GLU A 72 -7.23 -5.95 6.81
C GLU A 72 -6.14 -6.61 7.66
N ARG A 73 -5.00 -5.92 7.89
CA ARG A 73 -3.95 -6.41 8.77
C ARG A 73 -4.46 -6.59 10.20
N GLU A 74 -5.17 -5.60 10.74
CA GLU A 74 -5.76 -5.70 12.09
C GLU A 74 -6.73 -6.89 12.19
N ALA A 75 -7.62 -7.06 11.21
CA ALA A 75 -8.54 -8.18 11.16
C ALA A 75 -7.81 -9.53 11.10
N ALA A 76 -6.73 -9.63 10.31
CA ALA A 76 -5.90 -10.83 10.23
C ALA A 76 -5.21 -11.13 11.58
N THR A 77 -4.65 -10.11 12.25
CA THR A 77 -4.08 -10.26 13.58
C THR A 77 -5.11 -10.76 14.59
N GLN A 78 -6.32 -10.19 14.60
CA GLN A 78 -7.38 -10.62 15.50
C GLN A 78 -7.82 -12.07 15.22
N ALA A 79 -7.93 -12.47 13.95
CA ALA A 79 -8.24 -13.84 13.58
C ALA A 79 -7.15 -14.83 14.05
N LEU A 80 -5.86 -14.45 13.95
CA LEU A 80 -4.74 -15.24 14.46
C LEU A 80 -4.76 -15.34 16.00
N LEU A 81 -5.05 -14.25 16.71
CA LEU A 81 -5.16 -14.26 18.17
C LEU A 81 -6.34 -15.11 18.64
N ALA A 82 -7.52 -14.98 18.01
CA ALA A 82 -8.70 -15.77 18.33
C ALA A 82 -8.48 -17.28 18.09
N SER A 83 -7.80 -17.64 17.00
CA SER A 83 -7.44 -19.05 16.74
C SER A 83 -6.42 -19.59 17.75
N SER A 84 -5.50 -18.74 18.24
CA SER A 84 -4.55 -19.10 19.30
C SER A 84 -5.23 -19.29 20.65
N SER A 85 -6.24 -18.48 20.99
CA SER A 85 -7.02 -18.62 22.23
C SER A 85 -7.89 -19.88 22.27
N ASN A 86 -8.36 -20.38 21.11
CA ASN A 86 -9.13 -21.62 21.03
C ASN A 86 -8.30 -22.89 21.28
N ASN A 87 -6.96 -22.80 21.20
CA ASN A 87 -6.05 -23.94 21.39
C ASN A 87 -5.46 -24.02 22.81
N GLN A 88 -5.83 -23.10 23.71
CA GLN A 88 -5.41 -23.08 25.12
C GLN A 88 -6.50 -23.58 26.09
N ASN A 89 -7.63 -24.09 25.59
CA ASN A 89 -8.71 -24.67 26.40
C ASN A 89 -8.88 -26.19 26.18
N SER A 90 -7.77 -26.91 25.93
CA SER A 90 -7.72 -28.38 25.94
C SER A 90 -6.60 -28.90 26.83
#